data_AF-A0A968W5X2-F1
#
_entry.id   AF-A0A968W5X2-F1
#
_cell.length_a   1.000
_cell.length_b   1.000
_cell.length_c   1.000
_cell.angle_alpha   90.00
_cell.angle_beta   90.00
_cell.angle_gamma   90.00
#
_symmetry.space_group_name_H-M   'P 1'
#
loop_
_entity.id
_entity.type
_entity.pdbx_description
1 polymer ?
#
loop_
_entity_poly.entity_id
_entity_poly.type
_entity_poly.pdbx_seq_one_letter_code
_entity_poly.pdbx_strand_id
1 'polypeptide(L)'
;MDIQLINIGFGNIVSANRVVAIVSPESAPIKRIITDARDRGQLIDATYGRRTRAVIITDSSHVILSAIQPETVANRFVISREHHVVDN
;
A
#
# COMPACT_ATOMS: atom_id res chain seq x y z
N MET A 1 11.56 -0.37 -17.90
CA MET A 1 10.81 0.41 -16.89
C MET A 1 11.30 -0.09 -15.55
N ASP A 2 12.04 0.74 -14.83
CA ASP A 2 12.66 0.34 -13.57
C ASP A 2 11.61 0.07 -12.49
N ILE A 3 11.87 -0.95 -11.67
CA ILE A 3 10.98 -1.34 -10.59
C ILE A 3 11.25 -0.42 -9.40
N GLN A 4 10.36 0.54 -9.17
CA GLN A 4 10.41 1.40 -7.99
C GLN A 4 9.81 0.66 -6.79
N LEU A 5 10.61 0.42 -5.76
CA LEU A 5 10.21 -0.26 -4.53
C LEU A 5 10.04 0.72 -3.38
N ILE A 6 8.97 0.57 -2.58
CA ILE A 6 8.69 1.46 -1.46
C ILE A 6 8.37 0.67 -0.19
N ASN A 7 9.03 1.07 0.90
CA ASN A 7 8.76 0.54 2.24
C ASN A 7 7.37 0.99 2.73
N ILE A 8 6.56 0.04 3.20
CA ILE A 8 5.22 0.28 3.77
C ILE A 8 5.15 -0.04 5.27
N GLY A 9 6.31 -0.14 5.93
CA GLY A 9 6.46 -0.41 7.36
C GLY A 9 6.99 -1.81 7.67
N PHE A 10 7.68 -1.97 8.80
CA PHE A 10 8.14 -3.28 9.34
C PHE A 10 8.91 -4.17 8.35
N GLY A 11 9.71 -3.56 7.48
CA GLY A 11 10.48 -4.28 6.45
C GLY A 11 9.66 -4.74 5.24
N ASN A 12 8.35 -4.44 5.19
CA ASN A 12 7.51 -4.75 4.03
C ASN A 12 7.70 -3.71 2.95
N ILE A 13 7.75 -4.18 1.70
CA ILE A 13 8.06 -3.37 0.53
C ILE A 13 7.05 -3.71 -0.57
N VAL A 14 6.58 -2.70 -1.30
CA VAL A 14 5.67 -2.87 -2.43
C VAL A 14 6.26 -2.24 -3.70
N SER A 15 5.86 -2.77 -4.86
CA SER A 15 6.14 -2.14 -6.15
C SER A 15 5.28 -0.89 -6.31
N ALA A 16 5.90 0.28 -6.31
CA ALA A 16 5.22 1.56 -6.40
C ALA A 16 4.36 1.68 -7.66
N ASN A 17 4.89 1.20 -8.78
CA ASN A 17 4.26 1.25 -10.11
C ASN A 17 2.97 0.43 -10.22
N ARG A 18 2.68 -0.42 -9.23
CA ARG A 18 1.51 -1.30 -9.18
C ARG A 18 0.43 -0.80 -8.23
N VAL A 19 0.71 0.25 -7.44
CA VAL A 19 -0.23 0.81 -6.49
C VAL A 19 -1.16 1.78 -7.21
N VAL A 20 -2.47 1.54 -7.08
CA VAL A 20 -3.54 2.38 -7.63
C VAL A 20 -3.99 3.41 -6.60
N ALA A 21 -4.10 3.01 -5.33
CA ALA A 21 -4.55 3.89 -4.27
C ALA A 21 -3.98 3.51 -2.90
N ILE A 22 -3.87 4.51 -2.02
CA ILE A 22 -3.56 4.36 -0.60
C ILE A 22 -4.67 5.08 0.16
N VAL A 23 -5.43 4.37 0.97
CA VAL A 23 -6.63 4.89 1.65
C VAL A 23 -6.66 4.48 3.13
N SER A 24 -7.44 5.20 3.94
CA SER A 24 -7.65 4.84 5.34
C SER A 24 -8.73 3.73 5.48
N PRO A 25 -8.63 2.85 6.49
CA PRO A 25 -9.58 1.74 6.70
C PRO A 25 -10.88 2.16 7.41
N GLU A 26 -11.15 3.46 7.53
CA GLU A 26 -12.17 3.97 8.46
C GLU A 26 -13.60 3.84 7.89
N SER A 27 -13.78 3.92 6.58
CA SER A 27 -15.10 3.88 5.95
C SER A 27 -15.63 2.45 5.70
N ALA A 28 -16.96 2.29 5.75
CA ALA A 28 -17.60 0.99 5.52
C ALA A 28 -17.28 0.38 4.14
N PRO A 29 -17.24 1.14 3.03
CA PRO A 29 -16.83 0.59 1.72
C PRO A 29 -15.41 0.02 1.71
N ILE A 30 -14.45 0.69 2.36
CA ILE A 30 -13.08 0.18 2.44
C ILE A 30 -13.02 -1.10 3.27
N LYS A 31 -13.75 -1.17 4.39
CA LYS A 31 -13.84 -2.40 5.18
C LYS A 31 -14.39 -3.57 4.37
N ARG A 32 -15.38 -3.33 3.49
CA ARG A 32 -15.88 -4.35 2.56
C ARG A 32 -14.81 -4.82 1.59
N ILE A 33 -14.06 -3.89 0.98
CA ILE A 33 -12.93 -4.25 0.08
C ILE A 33 -11.90 -5.15 0.78
N ILE A 34 -11.59 -4.88 2.05
CA ILE A 34 -10.67 -5.71 2.85
C ILE A 34 -11.24 -7.12 3.05
N THR A 35 -12.52 -7.22 3.42
CA THR A 35 -13.20 -8.52 3.59
C THR A 35 -13.25 -9.29 2.27
N ASP A 36 -13.68 -8.65 1.18
CA ASP A 36 -13.76 -9.29 -0.13
C ASP A 36 -12.38 -9.79 -0.61
N ALA A 37 -11.32 -9.01 -0.39
CA ALA A 37 -9.97 -9.45 -0.71
C ALA A 37 -9.52 -10.64 0.15
N ARG A 38 -9.91 -10.68 1.43
CA ARG A 38 -9.63 -11.83 2.32
C ARG A 38 -10.31 -13.08 1.80
N ASP A 39 -11.60 -12.98 1.47
CA ASP A 39 -12.42 -14.11 1.02
C ASP A 39 -11.93 -14.66 -0.32
N ARG A 40 -11.38 -13.81 -1.18
CA ARG A 40 -10.74 -14.20 -2.45
C ARG A 40 -9.28 -14.66 -2.32
N GLY A 41 -8.70 -14.66 -1.12
CA GLY A 41 -7.28 -14.99 -0.92
C GLY A 41 -6.29 -13.97 -1.49
N GLN A 42 -6.73 -12.72 -1.71
CA GLN A 42 -5.95 -11.61 -2.27
C GLN A 42 -5.51 -10.57 -1.22
N LEU A 43 -5.86 -10.79 0.05
CA LEU A 43 -5.45 -9.92 1.14
C LEU A 43 -4.03 -10.27 1.60
N ILE A 44 -3.15 -9.27 1.62
CA ILE A 44 -1.82 -9.36 2.22
C ILE A 44 -1.84 -8.53 3.50
N ASP A 45 -1.70 -9.19 4.64
CA ASP A 45 -1.64 -8.52 5.94
C ASP A 45 -0.18 -8.20 6.31
N ALA A 46 0.24 -6.96 6.09
CA ALA A 46 1.56 -6.44 6.47
C ALA A 46 1.52 -5.60 7.77
N THR A 47 0.49 -5.80 8.61
CA THR A 47 0.34 -5.04 9.87
C THR A 47 1.14 -5.61 11.04
N TYR A 48 1.50 -6.90 10.97
CA TYR A 48 2.17 -7.64 12.06
C TYR A 48 1.35 -7.58 13.36
N GLY A 49 0.03 -7.77 13.26
CA GLY A 49 -0.90 -7.75 14.40
C GLY A 49 -1.18 -6.37 14.99
N ARG A 50 -0.65 -5.30 14.39
CA ARG A 50 -0.93 -3.92 14.80
C ARG A 50 -2.22 -3.41 14.15
N ARG A 51 -2.75 -2.31 14.67
CA ARG A 51 -3.90 -1.63 14.04
C ARG A 51 -3.59 -1.29 12.59
N THR A 52 -4.45 -1.73 11.68
CA THR A 52 -4.48 -1.26 10.28
C THR A 52 -4.67 0.25 10.26
N ARG A 53 -3.72 0.96 9.67
CA ARG A 53 -3.79 2.41 9.48
C ARG A 53 -3.94 2.80 8.01
N ALA A 54 -3.43 1.98 7.09
CA ALA A 54 -3.57 2.18 5.67
C ALA A 54 -3.99 0.89 4.95
N VAL A 55 -4.67 1.08 3.84
CA VAL A 55 -5.07 0.05 2.89
C VAL A 55 -4.52 0.45 1.53
N ILE A 56 -3.69 -0.41 0.97
CA ILE A 56 -3.02 -0.18 -0.32
C ILE A 56 -3.71 -1.08 -1.35
N ILE A 57 -4.23 -0.46 -2.40
CA ILE A 57 -4.93 -1.14 -3.50
C ILE A 57 -3.98 -1.22 -4.68
N THR A 58 -3.82 -2.42 -5.23
CA THR A 58 -2.97 -2.66 -6.40
C THR A 58 -3.80 -2.92 -7.66
N ASP A 59 -3.17 -2.75 -8.83
CA ASP A 59 -3.75 -3.08 -10.13
C ASP A 59 -4.06 -4.59 -10.30
N SER A 60 -3.38 -5.44 -9.52
CA SER A 60 -3.55 -6.89 -9.49
C SER A 60 -4.72 -7.38 -8.64
N SER A 61 -5.57 -6.48 -8.15
CA SER A 61 -6.64 -6.73 -7.16
C SER A 61 -6.18 -7.15 -5.77
N HIS A 62 -4.86 -7.29 -5.53
CA HIS A 62 -4.36 -7.47 -4.16
C HIS A 62 -4.62 -6.22 -3.33
N VAL A 63 -5.04 -6.45 -2.09
CA VAL A 63 -5.23 -5.43 -1.06
C VAL A 63 -4.21 -5.68 0.02
N ILE A 64 -3.41 -4.67 0.34
CA ILE A 64 -2.32 -4.79 1.32
C ILE A 64 -2.64 -3.90 2.52
N LEU A 65 -2.66 -4.50 3.71
CA LEU A 65 -2.88 -3.77 4.96
C LEU A 65 -1.55 -3.31 5.53
N SER A 66 -1.46 -2.06 5.95
CA SER A 66 -0.28 -1.51 6.63
C SER A 66 -0.67 -0.86 7.95
N ALA A 67 0.22 -0.97 8.93
CA ALA A 67 0.13 -0.27 10.22
C ALA A 67 0.74 1.14 10.20
N ILE A 68 1.24 1.59 9.04
CA ILE A 68 1.72 2.95 8.78
C ILE A 68 0.57 3.81 8.24
N GLN A 69 0.57 5.09 8.58
CA GLN A 69 -0.46 6.03 8.14
C GLN A 69 -0.41 6.26 6.61
N PRO A 70 -1.57 6.45 5.95
CA PRO A 70 -1.66 6.66 4.51
C PRO A 70 -0.73 7.78 4.00
N GLU A 71 -0.67 8.90 4.73
CA GLU A 71 0.12 10.08 4.38
C GLU A 71 1.62 9.77 4.41
N THR A 72 2.07 9.05 5.43
CA THR A 72 3.46 8.59 5.55
C THR A 72 3.85 7.65 4.42
N VAL A 73 2.94 6.75 4.02
CA VAL A 73 3.18 5.88 2.87
C VAL A 73 3.23 6.73 1.60
N ALA A 74 2.25 7.60 1.35
CA ALA A 74 2.18 8.46 0.17
C ALA A 74 3.42 9.35 0.00
N ASN A 75 3.94 9.94 1.08
CA ASN A 75 5.15 10.77 1.02
C ASN A 75 6.37 9.99 0.51
N ARG A 76 6.48 8.69 0.82
CA ARG A 76 7.56 7.83 0.29
C ARG A 76 7.44 7.63 -1.22
N PHE A 77 6.22 7.65 -1.77
CA PHE A 77 5.97 7.57 -3.22
C PHE A 77 6.32 8.85 -3.97
N VAL A 78 6.22 10.00 -3.31
CA VAL A 78 6.62 11.29 -3.89
C VAL A 78 8.14 11.35 -3.95
N ILE A 79 8.82 11.12 -2.83
CA ILE A 79 10.29 11.18 -2.74
C ILE A 79 10.95 10.22 -3.74
N SER A 80 10.48 8.97 -3.82
CA SER A 80 11.06 7.99 -4.73
C SER A 80 10.85 8.34 -6.23
N ARG A 81 9.81 9.13 -6.55
CA ARG A 81 9.61 9.65 -7.92
C ARG A 81 10.55 10.81 -8.24
N GLU A 82 10.77 11.72 -7.29
CA GLU A 82 11.70 12.84 -7.48
C GLU A 82 13.12 12.33 -7.78
N HIS A 83 13.61 11.34 -7.03
CA HIS A 83 14.92 10.74 -7.27
C HIS A 83 15.09 10.19 -8.70
N HIS A 84 14.05 9.56 -9.28
CA HIS A 84 14.13 9.04 -10.66
C HIS A 84 14.11 10.14 -11.73
N VAL A 85 13.62 11.34 -11.41
CA VAL A 85 13.61 12.47 -12.36
C VAL A 85 14.95 13.20 -12.40
N VAL A 86 15.71 13.20 -11.29
CA VAL A 86 17.02 13.89 -11.25
C VAL A 86 18.13 13.10 -11.94
N ASP A 87 17.97 11.77 -12.01
CA ASP A 87 19.00 10.84 -12.51
C ASP A 87 18.87 10.53 -14.01
N ASN A 88 17.98 11.21 -14.75
CA ASN A 88 17.69 10.92 -16.17
C ASN A 88 17.76 12.14 -17.10
#